data_AF-A0A660T1L1-F1
#
_entry.id   AF-A0A660T1L1-F1
#
_cell.length_a   1.000
_cell.length_b   1.000
_cell.length_c   1.000
_cell.angle_alpha   90.00
_cell.angle_beta   90.00
_cell.angle_gamma   90.00
#
_symmetry.space_group_name_H-M   'P 1'
#
loop_
_entity.id
_entity.type
_entity.pdbx_description
1 polymer ?
#
loop_
_entity_poly.entity_id
_entity_poly.type
_entity_poly.pdbx_seq_one_letter_code
_entity_poly.pdbx_strand_id
1 'polypeptide(L)'
;MEHIIKAHRQEFGNKPEIIVQAPGRINIIGDHTDYNDGYVFPMAIERYIWVTLSRRKDSYIRFYSIDHEDRKRVNLQNLRYKKEDRWANYCKGVLSVFRNKGYSIGGLDMTVTG
;
A
#
# COMPACT_ATOMS: atom_id res chain seq x y z
N MET A 1 -5.48 13.29 7.83
CA MET A 1 -5.44 12.04 8.61
C MET A 1 -6.84 11.57 9.04
N GLU A 2 -7.72 12.43 9.55
CA GLU A 2 -9.07 12.01 9.99
C GLU A 2 -9.92 11.33 8.89
N HIS A 3 -9.81 11.83 7.65
CA HIS A 3 -10.52 11.29 6.50
C HIS A 3 -10.24 9.79 6.26
N ILE A 4 -8.97 9.37 6.22
CA ILE A 4 -8.61 7.96 5.97
C ILE A 4 -8.99 7.06 7.16
N ILE A 5 -8.93 7.56 8.40
CA ILE A 5 -9.37 6.82 9.60
C ILE A 5 -10.87 6.56 9.53
N LYS A 6 -11.66 7.59 9.19
CA LYS A 6 -13.11 7.50 9.05
C LYS A 6 -13.48 6.51 7.95
N ALA A 7 -12.85 6.63 6.78
CA ALA A 7 -13.08 5.73 5.66
C ALA A 7 -12.73 4.27 5.99
N HIS A 8 -11.60 4.02 6.65
CA HIS A 8 -11.22 2.68 7.11
C HIS A 8 -12.26 2.09 8.08
N ARG A 9 -12.71 2.88 9.05
CA ARG A 9 -13.73 2.46 10.01
C ARG A 9 -15.07 2.18 9.34
N GLN A 10 -15.46 3.00 8.36
CA GLN A 10 -16.71 2.81 7.61
C GLN A 10 -16.67 1.56 6.74
N GLU A 11 -15.54 1.29 6.07
CA GLU A 11 -15.39 0.14 5.18
C GLU A 11 -15.25 -1.18 5.95
N PHE A 12 -14.48 -1.20 7.05
CA PHE A 12 -14.10 -2.45 7.72
C PHE A 12 -14.74 -2.65 9.11
N GLY A 13 -15.35 -1.63 9.69
CA GLY A 13 -16.07 -1.69 10.97
C GLY A 13 -15.18 -1.51 12.22
N ASN A 14 -13.86 -1.46 12.07
CA ASN A 14 -12.90 -1.26 13.15
C ASN A 14 -12.01 -0.04 12.90
N LYS A 15 -11.39 0.49 13.95
CA LYS A 15 -10.37 1.53 13.78
C LYS A 15 -9.08 0.92 13.20
N PRO A 16 -8.32 1.66 12.39
CA PRO A 16 -7.01 1.22 11.96
C PRO A 16 -6.06 1.12 13.17
N GLU A 17 -5.20 0.11 13.17
CA GLU A 17 -4.18 -0.11 14.20
C GLU A 17 -2.93 0.72 13.94
N ILE A 18 -2.61 0.95 12.67
CA ILE A 18 -1.49 1.80 12.25
C ILE A 18 -1.89 2.66 11.06
N ILE A 19 -1.31 3.86 11.03
CA ILE A 19 -1.46 4.84 9.97
C ILE A 19 -0.05 5.25 9.58
N VAL A 20 0.27 5.11 8.30
CA VAL A 20 1.56 5.49 7.73
C VAL A 20 1.36 6.34 6.50
N GLN A 21 2.37 7.14 6.16
CA GLN A 21 2.40 7.89 4.91
C GLN A 21 3.77 7.75 4.24
N ALA A 22 3.78 7.86 2.93
CA ALA A 22 5.00 7.95 2.13
C ALA A 22 4.91 9.17 1.20
N PRO A 23 5.94 10.05 1.16
CA PRO A 23 5.94 11.18 0.26
C PRO A 23 6.20 10.74 -1.19
N GLY A 24 5.61 11.46 -2.13
CA GLY A 24 6.10 11.51 -3.50
C GLY A 24 7.48 12.15 -3.56
N ARG A 25 8.14 12.01 -4.70
CA ARG A 25 9.48 12.59 -4.92
C ARG A 25 9.58 13.19 -6.31
N ILE A 26 10.37 14.25 -6.41
CA ILE A 26 10.89 14.74 -7.69
C ILE A 26 12.38 14.43 -7.77
N ASN A 27 12.90 14.34 -8.99
CA ASN A 27 14.34 14.35 -9.21
C ASN A 27 14.74 15.77 -9.59
N ILE A 28 15.73 16.36 -8.90
CA ILE A 28 16.21 17.71 -9.23
C ILE A 28 17.18 17.62 -10.42
N ILE A 29 18.07 16.62 -10.40
CA ILE A 29 19.04 16.33 -11.46
C ILE A 29 19.49 14.86 -11.39
N GLY A 30 20.00 14.33 -12.50
CA GLY A 30 20.51 12.96 -12.62
C GLY A 30 19.49 12.00 -13.23
N ASP A 31 18.58 12.47 -14.07
CA ASP A 31 17.63 11.60 -14.76
C ASP A 31 18.36 10.57 -15.64
N HIS A 32 17.82 9.36 -15.71
CA HIS A 32 18.38 8.24 -16.48
C HIS A 32 19.76 7.74 -16.04
N THR A 33 20.23 8.14 -14.85
CA THR A 33 21.55 7.71 -14.33
C THR A 33 21.45 6.60 -13.29
N ASP A 34 20.33 6.44 -12.61
CA ASP A 34 20.13 5.51 -11.49
C ASP A 34 20.29 4.04 -11.90
N TYR A 35 19.77 3.66 -13.05
CA TYR A 35 19.95 2.31 -13.60
C TYR A 35 21.29 2.12 -14.35
N ASN A 36 22.15 3.14 -14.36
CA ASN A 36 23.50 3.12 -14.95
C ASN A 36 24.59 3.35 -13.87
N ASP A 37 24.29 3.06 -12.60
CA ASP A 37 25.20 3.25 -11.45
C ASP A 37 25.70 4.70 -11.27
N GLY A 38 24.94 5.68 -11.74
CA GLY A 38 25.22 7.10 -11.59
C GLY A 38 24.59 7.75 -10.35
N TYR A 39 24.89 9.03 -10.15
CA TYR A 39 24.36 9.81 -9.03
C TYR A 39 23.04 10.50 -9.36
N VAL A 40 22.12 10.49 -8.39
CA VAL A 40 20.84 11.22 -8.44
C VAL A 40 20.73 12.21 -7.29
N PHE A 41 19.97 13.30 -7.49
CA PHE A 41 19.65 14.24 -6.43
C PHE A 41 18.13 14.43 -6.29
N PRO A 42 17.43 13.47 -5.66
CA PRO A 42 15.99 13.53 -5.47
C PRO A 42 15.61 14.32 -4.22
N MET A 43 14.37 14.80 -4.21
CA MET A 43 13.77 15.46 -3.04
C MET A 43 12.34 14.96 -2.84
N ALA A 44 11.98 14.69 -1.58
CA ALA A 44 10.61 14.41 -1.19
C ALA A 44 9.75 15.68 -1.33
N ILE A 45 8.49 15.53 -1.74
CA ILE A 45 7.54 16.63 -1.86
C ILE A 45 6.39 16.45 -0.87
N GLU A 46 5.66 17.53 -0.59
CA GLU A 46 4.51 17.54 0.33
C GLU A 46 3.23 16.94 -0.30
N ARG A 47 3.38 15.88 -1.10
CA ARG A 47 2.28 15.06 -1.63
C ARG A 47 2.49 13.65 -1.14
N TYR A 48 1.48 13.04 -0.54
CA TYR A 48 1.65 11.79 0.22
C TYR A 48 0.62 10.75 -0.18
N ILE A 49 1.06 9.49 -0.27
CA ILE A 49 0.17 8.34 -0.19
C ILE A 49 0.03 7.97 1.28
N TRP A 50 -1.20 7.89 1.75
CA TRP A 50 -1.57 7.44 3.08
C TRP A 50 -2.06 6.01 3.04
N VAL A 51 -1.62 5.21 4.01
CA VAL A 51 -2.07 3.83 4.18
C VAL A 51 -2.46 3.62 5.64
N THR A 52 -3.59 2.96 5.86
CA THR A 52 -3.98 2.43 7.17
C THR A 52 -4.04 0.91 7.14
N LEU A 53 -3.73 0.27 8.27
CA LEU A 53 -3.79 -1.17 8.43
C LEU A 53 -4.47 -1.57 9.73
N SER A 54 -5.20 -2.67 9.69
CA SER A 54 -5.62 -3.43 10.87
C SER A 54 -5.54 -4.93 10.62
N ARG A 55 -5.23 -5.70 11.66
CA ARG A 55 -5.12 -7.15 11.57
C ARG A 55 -6.48 -7.81 11.56
N ARG A 56 -6.56 -8.95 10.87
CA ARG A 56 -7.70 -9.84 10.85
C ARG A 56 -7.32 -11.18 11.45
N LYS A 57 -8.32 -11.90 11.94
CA LYS A 57 -8.16 -13.27 12.45
C LYS A 57 -8.15 -14.33 11.34
N ASP A 58 -8.69 -13.99 10.16
CA ASP A 58 -8.69 -14.87 8.98
C ASP A 58 -7.44 -14.66 8.11
N SER A 59 -7.33 -15.42 7.02
CA SER A 59 -6.21 -15.34 6.07
C SER A 59 -6.49 -14.45 4.86
N TYR A 60 -7.51 -13.57 4.93
CA TYR A 60 -7.83 -12.67 3.83
C TYR A 60 -7.15 -11.32 4.00
N ILE A 61 -6.76 -10.74 2.88
CA ILE A 61 -6.36 -9.35 2.79
C ILE A 61 -7.44 -8.60 2.01
N ARG A 62 -8.01 -7.55 2.59
CA ARG A 62 -8.93 -6.63 1.92
C ARG A 62 -8.25 -5.28 1.73
N PHE A 63 -8.41 -4.72 0.54
CA PHE A 63 -7.90 -3.43 0.16
C PHE A 63 -9.06 -2.52 -0.20
N TYR A 64 -8.99 -1.26 0.22
CA TYR A 64 -9.92 -0.21 -0.19
C TYR A 64 -9.14 1.03 -0.61
N SER A 65 -9.36 1.51 -1.83
CA SER A 65 -8.85 2.79 -2.31
C SER A 65 -9.96 3.82 -2.23
N ILE A 66 -9.72 4.91 -1.50
CA ILE A 66 -10.72 5.98 -1.36
C ILE A 66 -10.86 6.73 -2.69
N ASP A 67 -9.75 7.08 -3.34
CA ASP A 67 -9.75 7.91 -4.56
C ASP A 67 -10.36 7.20 -5.77
N HIS A 68 -10.33 5.87 -5.78
CA HIS A 68 -10.95 5.06 -6.83
C HIS A 68 -12.29 4.46 -6.43
N GLU A 69 -12.71 4.63 -5.17
CA GLU A 69 -13.86 3.94 -4.57
C GLU A 69 -13.90 2.43 -4.91
N ASP A 70 -12.73 1.78 -4.92
CA ASP A 70 -12.56 0.41 -5.40
C ASP A 70 -12.08 -0.51 -4.28
N ARG A 71 -12.57 -1.76 -4.31
CA ARG A 71 -12.30 -2.79 -3.30
C ARG A 71 -11.66 -4.00 -3.94
N LYS A 72 -10.62 -4.54 -3.30
CA LYS A 72 -10.01 -5.82 -3.68
C LYS A 72 -9.91 -6.75 -2.49
N ARG A 73 -10.04 -8.04 -2.74
CA ARG A 73 -9.89 -9.07 -1.72
C ARG A 73 -9.08 -10.23 -2.27
N VAL A 74 -8.11 -10.68 -1.50
CA VAL A 74 -7.27 -11.83 -1.84
C VAL A 74 -7.05 -12.70 -0.61
N ASN A 75 -7.03 -14.01 -0.80
CA ASN A 75 -6.56 -14.91 0.25
C ASN A 75 -5.02 -14.95 0.21
N LEU A 76 -4.37 -14.92 1.38
CA LEU A 76 -2.91 -14.97 1.49
C LEU A 76 -2.26 -16.12 0.73
N GLN A 77 -2.91 -17.29 0.68
CA GLN A 77 -2.41 -18.44 -0.07
C GLN A 77 -2.34 -18.18 -1.58
N ASN A 78 -3.23 -17.33 -2.08
CA ASN A 78 -3.35 -16.94 -3.49
C ASN A 78 -2.85 -15.51 -3.76
N LEU A 79 -1.93 -15.00 -2.93
CA LEU A 79 -1.32 -13.68 -3.10
C LEU A 79 -0.37 -13.68 -4.31
N ARG A 80 -0.90 -13.36 -5.49
CA ARG A 80 -0.16 -13.27 -6.76
C ARG A 80 -0.64 -12.10 -7.61
N TYR A 81 0.18 -11.62 -8.52
CA TYR A 81 -0.22 -10.57 -9.48
C TYR A 81 -1.46 -10.98 -10.28
N LYS A 82 -2.36 -10.02 -10.52
CA LYS A 82 -3.58 -10.17 -11.32
C LYS A 82 -3.86 -8.86 -12.05
N LYS A 83 -3.93 -8.85 -13.39
CA LYS A 83 -4.05 -7.60 -14.17
C LYS A 83 -5.27 -6.77 -13.75
N GLU A 84 -6.37 -7.43 -13.42
CA GLU A 84 -7.64 -6.86 -12.98
C GLU A 84 -7.60 -6.17 -11.60
N ASP A 85 -6.59 -6.46 -10.78
CA ASP A 85 -6.44 -5.85 -9.45
C ASP A 85 -5.79 -4.45 -9.50
N ARG A 86 -5.29 -4.03 -10.67
CA ARG A 86 -4.76 -2.67 -10.96
C ARG A 86 -3.87 -2.14 -9.81
N TRP A 87 -4.30 -1.07 -9.15
CA TRP A 87 -3.58 -0.38 -8.07
C TRP A 87 -3.25 -1.30 -6.88
N ALA A 88 -4.09 -2.29 -6.57
CA ALA A 88 -3.86 -3.17 -5.44
C ALA A 88 -2.67 -4.12 -5.67
N ASN A 89 -2.22 -4.30 -6.92
CA ASN A 89 -1.01 -5.08 -7.19
C ASN A 89 0.24 -4.46 -6.58
N TYR A 90 0.32 -3.13 -6.42
CA TYR A 90 1.44 -2.50 -5.71
C TYR A 90 1.51 -2.98 -4.26
N CYS A 91 0.36 -2.98 -3.57
CA CYS A 91 0.26 -3.48 -2.19
C CYS A 91 0.56 -4.98 -2.11
N LYS A 92 0.01 -5.78 -3.05
CA LYS A 92 0.26 -7.22 -3.11
C LYS A 92 1.73 -7.54 -3.40
N GLY A 93 2.42 -6.73 -4.20
CA GLY A 93 3.84 -6.87 -4.49
C GLY A 93 4.69 -6.71 -3.23
N VAL A 94 4.42 -5.67 -2.43
CA VAL A 94 5.10 -5.45 -1.14
C VAL A 94 4.88 -6.63 -0.18
N LEU A 95 3.62 -7.07 -0.03
CA LEU A 95 3.29 -8.23 0.82
C LEU A 95 3.95 -9.53 0.32
N SER A 96 4.05 -9.72 -1.00
CA SER A 96 4.76 -10.85 -1.62
C SER A 96 6.25 -10.82 -1.29
N VAL A 97 6.91 -9.66 -1.40
CA VAL A 97 8.33 -9.51 -1.04
C VAL A 97 8.58 -9.81 0.44
N PHE A 98 7.73 -9.30 1.34
CA PHE A 98 7.84 -9.64 2.77
C PHE A 98 7.68 -11.13 3.03
N ARG A 99 6.69 -11.78 2.39
CA ARG A 99 6.50 -13.23 2.52
C ARG A 99 7.72 -14.01 2.01
N ASN A 100 8.27 -13.62 0.85
CA ASN A 100 9.46 -14.25 0.27
C ASN A 100 10.72 -14.05 1.12
N LYS A 101 10.79 -12.98 1.92
CA LYS A 101 11.84 -12.75 2.91
C LYS A 101 11.63 -13.51 4.23
N GLY A 102 10.58 -14.34 4.34
CA GLY A 102 10.31 -15.17 5.52
C GLY A 102 9.48 -14.48 6.62
N TYR A 103 8.95 -13.28 6.39
CA TYR A 103 8.07 -12.63 7.36
C TYR A 103 6.69 -13.30 7.37
N SER A 104 6.17 -13.57 8.58
CA SER A 104 4.80 -14.06 8.74
C SER A 104 3.80 -12.93 8.54
N ILE A 105 2.84 -13.13 7.65
CA ILE A 105 1.79 -12.16 7.33
C ILE A 105 0.44 -12.83 7.60
N GLY A 106 -0.35 -12.25 8.51
CA GLY A 106 -1.73 -12.65 8.77
C GLY A 106 -2.73 -11.88 7.89
N GLY A 107 -4.03 -12.11 8.08
CA GLY A 107 -5.04 -11.33 7.38
C GLY A 107 -4.96 -9.85 7.73
N LEU A 108 -5.29 -9.00 6.76
CA LEU A 108 -5.13 -7.54 6.86
C LEU A 108 -6.30 -6.82 6.20
N ASP A 109 -6.72 -5.74 6.83
CA ASP A 109 -7.56 -4.73 6.21
C ASP A 109 -6.70 -3.50 5.94
N MET A 110 -6.70 -3.01 4.70
CA MET A 110 -5.86 -1.91 4.23
C MET A 110 -6.70 -0.85 3.52
N THR A 111 -6.59 0.41 3.94
CA THR A 111 -7.17 1.54 3.21
C THR A 111 -6.08 2.47 2.70
N VAL A 112 -6.19 2.92 1.46
CA VAL A 112 -5.20 3.76 0.76
C VAL A 112 -5.86 5.00 0.16
N THR A 113 -5.18 6.16 0.23
CA THR A 113 -5.56 7.40 -0.49
C THR A 113 -4.35 8.30 -0.71
N GLY A 114 -4.37 9.13 -1.76
CA GLY A 114 -3.38 10.18 -2.01
C GLY A 114 -3.02 10.35 -3.48
#